data_AF-A0A7C4DG12-F1
#
_entry.id   AF-A0A7C4DG12-F1
#
_cell.length_a   1.000
_cell.length_b   1.000
_cell.length_c   1.000
_cell.angle_alpha   90.00
_cell.angle_beta   90.00
_cell.angle_gamma   90.00
#
_symmetry.space_group_name_H-M   'P 1'
#
loop_
_entity.id
_entity.type
_entity.pdbx_description
1 polymer ?
#
loop_
_entity_poly.entity_id
_entity_poly.type
_entity_poly.pdbx_seq_one_letter_code
_entity_poly.pdbx_strand_id
1 'polypeptide(L)'
;MRTFTVLPVVIIVLAASVIPAAARAECCLSDAELKALVEKFNPIFTQGAEIPAPPERALYRAATADNCTRLLLAYHIIWPYEQDPRPGFWPAFIRATYTGGLKLQRLIYGPGDVEVVFLTVALPEEKIIRINYETATYDAKNAVQHVPLVVEEKDVPAGLPLHFRVISWNHLFKLEPAPPVPGEPVYRFTPEPFTDELWSHYRMTKKIQTPLSLDRDHPAWEDSPDLCCPRRPEGTLR
;
A
#
# COMPACT_ATOMS: atom_id res chain seq x y z
N MET A 1 -52.57 -57.04 32.34
CA MET A 1 -52.73 -55.97 31.34
C MET A 1 -51.73 -54.86 31.66
N ARG A 2 -50.69 -54.69 30.85
CA ARG A 2 -49.76 -53.54 30.93
C ARG A 2 -49.93 -52.74 29.64
N THR A 3 -50.41 -51.52 29.79
CA THR A 3 -50.55 -50.53 28.71
C THR A 3 -49.18 -49.92 28.43
N PHE A 4 -48.71 -50.02 27.19
CA PHE A 4 -47.53 -49.31 26.71
C PHE A 4 -47.97 -48.01 26.04
N THR A 5 -47.49 -46.89 26.55
CA THR A 5 -47.68 -45.56 25.94
C THR A 5 -46.52 -45.31 24.98
N VAL A 6 -46.81 -45.23 23.68
CA VAL A 6 -45.82 -44.86 22.65
C VAL A 6 -45.80 -43.34 22.54
N LEU A 7 -44.69 -42.71 22.91
CA LEU A 7 -44.44 -41.29 22.66
C LEU A 7 -43.95 -41.09 21.21
N PRO A 8 -44.49 -40.12 20.45
CA PRO A 8 -44.01 -39.84 19.10
C PRO A 8 -42.65 -39.15 19.17
N VAL A 9 -41.66 -39.73 18.48
CA VAL A 9 -40.36 -39.11 18.23
C VAL A 9 -40.56 -38.06 17.13
N VAL A 10 -40.45 -36.78 17.49
CA VAL A 10 -40.41 -35.68 16.52
C VAL A 10 -38.97 -35.57 15.99
N ILE A 11 -38.76 -35.99 14.75
CA ILE A 11 -37.49 -35.78 14.04
C ILE A 11 -37.50 -34.36 13.49
N ILE A 12 -36.74 -33.46 14.12
CA ILE A 12 -36.49 -32.11 13.59
C ILE A 12 -35.40 -32.23 12.54
N VAL A 13 -35.78 -32.16 11.27
CA VAL A 13 -34.84 -32.00 10.16
C VAL A 13 -34.38 -30.55 10.15
N LEU A 14 -33.21 -30.29 10.74
CA LEU A 14 -32.52 -29.01 10.59
C LEU A 14 -32.09 -28.88 9.13
N ALA A 15 -32.84 -28.08 8.36
CA ALA A 15 -32.39 -27.63 7.05
C ALA A 15 -31.07 -26.86 7.26
N ALA A 16 -29.95 -27.46 6.85
CA ALA A 16 -28.69 -26.75 6.76
C ALA A 16 -28.86 -25.68 5.68
N SER A 17 -29.04 -24.43 6.11
CA SER A 17 -28.93 -23.28 5.23
C SER A 17 -27.52 -23.28 4.66
N VAL A 18 -27.40 -23.68 3.39
CA VAL A 18 -26.19 -23.45 2.61
C VAL A 18 -26.07 -21.93 2.50
N ILE A 19 -25.25 -21.32 3.36
CA ILE A 19 -24.84 -19.94 3.18
C ILE A 19 -24.08 -19.96 1.84
N PRO A 20 -24.56 -19.23 0.80
CA PRO A 20 -23.80 -19.13 -0.43
C PRO A 20 -22.43 -18.60 -0.04
N ALA A 21 -21.36 -19.28 -0.46
CA ALA A 21 -20.05 -18.69 -0.43
C ALA A 21 -20.19 -17.33 -1.13
N ALA A 22 -19.89 -16.24 -0.42
CA ALA A 22 -19.94 -14.90 -1.00
C ALA A 22 -19.22 -14.98 -2.34
N ALA A 23 -19.94 -14.70 -3.43
CA ALA A 23 -19.36 -14.69 -4.76
C ALA A 23 -18.11 -13.78 -4.67
N ARG A 24 -16.95 -14.31 -5.09
CA ARG A 24 -15.71 -13.56 -5.14
C ARG A 24 -16.01 -12.21 -5.81
N ALA A 25 -15.61 -11.11 -5.18
CA ALA A 25 -15.81 -9.81 -5.79
C ALA A 25 -14.78 -9.71 -6.92
N GLU A 26 -15.17 -10.15 -8.11
CA GLU A 26 -14.41 -9.90 -9.33
C GLU A 26 -14.23 -8.39 -9.49
N CYS A 27 -13.06 -7.99 -10.00
CA CYS A 27 -12.82 -6.60 -10.32
C CYS A 27 -13.87 -6.07 -11.29
N CYS A 28 -14.52 -4.98 -10.93
CA CYS A 28 -15.62 -4.45 -11.73
C CYS A 28 -15.16 -3.58 -12.92
N LEU A 29 -13.85 -3.39 -13.08
CA LEU A 29 -13.26 -2.60 -14.13
C LEU A 29 -12.59 -3.54 -15.15
N SER A 30 -12.75 -3.23 -16.44
CA SER A 30 -11.91 -3.84 -17.46
C SER A 30 -10.46 -3.40 -17.29
N ASP A 31 -9.52 -4.17 -17.86
CA ASP A 31 -8.08 -3.84 -17.77
C ASP A 31 -7.76 -2.46 -18.39
N ALA A 32 -8.51 -2.07 -19.43
CA ALA A 32 -8.35 -0.77 -20.08
C ALA A 32 -8.84 0.38 -19.18
N GLU A 33 -10.00 0.23 -18.54
CA GLU A 33 -10.53 1.22 -17.60
C GLU A 33 -9.62 1.37 -16.38
N LEU A 34 -9.19 0.24 -15.79
CA LEU A 34 -8.28 0.25 -14.66
C LEU A 34 -6.96 0.95 -15.02
N LYS A 35 -6.37 0.61 -16.16
CA LYS A 35 -5.14 1.25 -16.63
C LYS A 35 -5.32 2.77 -16.79
N ALA A 36 -6.42 3.20 -17.39
CA ALA A 36 -6.70 4.62 -17.58
C ALA A 36 -6.82 5.37 -16.23
N LEU A 37 -7.51 4.79 -15.25
CA LEU A 37 -7.66 5.38 -13.92
C LEU A 37 -6.34 5.42 -13.14
N VAL A 38 -5.54 4.35 -13.22
CA VAL A 38 -4.21 4.30 -12.63
C VAL A 38 -3.30 5.37 -13.25
N GLU A 39 -3.32 5.54 -14.56
CA GLU A 39 -2.53 6.61 -15.21
C GLU A 39 -3.04 8.01 -14.85
N LYS A 40 -4.37 8.21 -14.77
CA LYS A 40 -5.02 9.48 -14.42
C LYS A 40 -4.64 9.95 -13.02
N PHE A 41 -4.66 9.04 -12.03
CA PHE A 41 -4.42 9.38 -10.62
C PHE A 41 -2.98 9.17 -10.17
N ASN A 42 -2.08 8.84 -11.09
CA ASN A 42 -0.68 8.62 -10.77
C ASN A 42 -0.04 9.89 -10.18
N PRO A 43 0.47 9.84 -8.94
CA PRO A 43 1.11 11.00 -8.32
C PRO A 43 2.45 11.32 -8.98
N ILE A 44 2.90 12.55 -8.77
CA ILE A 44 4.28 12.97 -9.07
C ILE A 44 5.04 13.26 -7.80
N PHE A 45 6.35 13.05 -7.86
CA PHE A 45 7.22 13.23 -6.71
C PHE A 45 8.29 14.29 -6.98
N THR A 46 8.58 15.08 -5.97
CA THR A 46 9.80 15.91 -5.89
C THR A 46 10.59 15.47 -4.68
N GLN A 47 11.89 15.75 -4.68
CA GLN A 47 12.76 15.42 -3.55
C GLN A 47 13.60 16.61 -3.13
N GLY A 48 13.79 16.77 -1.82
CA GLY A 48 14.78 17.71 -1.30
C GLY A 48 16.20 17.34 -1.75
N ALA A 49 17.06 18.35 -1.91
CA ALA A 49 18.45 18.15 -2.34
C ALA A 49 19.28 17.33 -1.34
N GLU A 50 18.80 17.22 -0.10
CA GLU A 50 19.36 16.43 0.99
C GLU A 50 19.10 14.92 0.88
N ILE A 51 18.20 14.50 -0.02
CA ILE A 51 17.86 13.08 -0.23
C ILE A 51 18.74 12.55 -1.37
N PRO A 52 19.70 11.67 -1.06
CA PRO A 52 20.81 11.40 -1.99
C PRO A 52 20.42 10.51 -3.16
N ALA A 53 19.44 9.62 -2.99
CA ALA A 53 19.07 8.63 -3.99
C ALA A 53 17.66 8.89 -4.51
N PRO A 54 17.44 9.01 -5.83
CA PRO A 54 16.12 9.17 -6.40
C PRO A 54 15.28 7.88 -6.31
N PRO A 55 13.95 7.97 -6.40
CA PRO A 55 13.10 6.80 -6.50
C PRO A 55 13.35 6.08 -7.83
N GLU A 56 13.38 4.75 -7.81
CA GLU A 56 13.71 3.92 -8.97
C GLU A 56 12.48 3.64 -9.85
N ARG A 57 11.33 3.38 -9.23
CA ARG A 57 10.09 2.99 -9.91
C ARG A 57 8.87 3.20 -9.02
N ALA A 58 7.70 3.26 -9.65
CA ALA A 58 6.41 3.18 -8.97
C ALA A 58 5.66 1.92 -9.39
N LEU A 59 5.21 1.15 -8.41
CA LEU A 59 4.37 -0.02 -8.57
C LEU A 59 2.96 0.28 -8.08
N TYR A 60 1.94 -0.40 -8.59
CA TYR A 60 0.58 -0.23 -8.08
C TYR A 60 -0.14 -1.55 -7.81
N ARG A 61 -0.98 -1.54 -6.77
CA ARG A 61 -2.09 -2.50 -6.61
C ARG A 61 -3.40 -1.75 -6.64
N ALA A 62 -4.44 -2.46 -7.04
CA ALA A 62 -5.78 -1.91 -7.12
C ALA A 62 -6.83 -2.93 -6.69
N ALA A 63 -7.94 -2.46 -6.15
CA ALA A 63 -9.15 -3.25 -5.88
C ALA A 63 -10.41 -2.38 -6.04
N THR A 64 -11.52 -3.01 -6.42
CA THR A 64 -12.84 -2.37 -6.34
C THR A 64 -13.53 -2.75 -5.04
N ALA A 65 -14.22 -1.79 -4.43
CA ALA A 65 -14.94 -1.99 -3.17
C ALA A 65 -16.37 -1.44 -3.27
N ASP A 66 -17.18 -1.76 -2.26
CA ASP A 66 -18.55 -1.25 -2.09
C ASP A 66 -19.41 -1.43 -3.34
N ASN A 67 -19.49 -2.66 -3.84
CA ASN A 67 -20.22 -3.01 -5.07
C ASN A 67 -19.80 -2.13 -6.27
N CYS A 68 -18.50 -2.02 -6.50
CA CYS A 68 -17.92 -1.30 -7.64
C CYS A 68 -18.09 0.22 -7.60
N THR A 69 -18.48 0.80 -6.46
CA THR A 69 -18.63 2.26 -6.34
C THR A 69 -17.34 2.97 -5.94
N ARG A 70 -16.35 2.19 -5.46
CA ARG A 70 -15.03 2.71 -5.09
C ARG A 70 -13.91 1.93 -5.75
N LEU A 71 -12.88 2.66 -6.15
CA LEU A 71 -11.58 2.14 -6.54
C LEU A 71 -10.57 2.48 -5.44
N LEU A 72 -9.87 1.45 -4.98
CA LEU A 72 -8.76 1.54 -4.05
C LEU A 72 -7.48 1.43 -4.87
N LEU A 73 -6.59 2.42 -4.78
CA LEU A 73 -5.31 2.45 -5.49
C LEU A 73 -4.17 2.64 -4.49
N ALA A 74 -3.18 1.76 -4.50
CA ALA A 74 -1.96 1.94 -3.73
C ALA A 74 -0.77 2.07 -4.67
N TYR A 75 -0.10 3.22 -4.64
CA TYR A 75 1.16 3.45 -5.35
C TYR A 75 2.33 3.22 -4.41
N HIS A 76 3.16 2.24 -4.73
CA HIS A 76 4.35 1.84 -3.99
C HIS A 76 5.58 2.38 -4.68
N ILE A 77 6.26 3.31 -4.03
CA ILE A 77 7.46 3.97 -4.53
C ILE A 77 8.67 3.21 -4.01
N ILE A 78 9.47 2.72 -4.96
CA ILE A 78 10.63 1.90 -4.66
C ILE A 78 11.88 2.78 -4.66
N TRP A 79 12.65 2.67 -3.59
CA TRP A 79 13.91 3.36 -3.38
C TRP A 79 15.06 2.35 -3.31
N PRO A 80 16.28 2.71 -3.73
CA PRO A 80 17.40 1.78 -3.75
C PRO A 80 17.83 1.33 -2.35
N TYR A 81 17.75 2.23 -1.38
CA TYR A 81 18.08 2.04 0.04
C TYR A 81 17.81 3.34 0.81
N GLU A 82 17.64 3.24 2.14
CA GLU A 82 17.72 4.39 3.06
C GLU A 82 19.17 4.78 3.33
N GLN A 83 19.49 6.07 3.48
CA GLN A 83 20.78 6.54 4.00
C GLN A 83 20.59 7.55 5.12
N ASP A 84 20.93 7.19 6.35
CA ASP A 84 20.90 8.13 7.49
C ASP A 84 22.08 9.12 7.37
N PRO A 85 21.84 10.41 7.05
CA PRO A 85 22.92 11.37 6.81
C PRO A 85 23.52 11.93 8.11
N ARG A 86 22.98 11.59 9.29
CA ARG A 86 23.37 12.24 10.55
C ARG A 86 24.83 11.97 10.93
N PRO A 87 25.57 12.98 11.41
CA PRO A 87 26.91 12.77 11.92
C PRO A 87 26.89 12.05 13.28
N GLY A 88 28.00 11.38 13.62
CA GLY A 88 28.19 10.76 14.93
C GLY A 88 28.44 9.25 14.86
N PHE A 89 28.97 8.70 15.96
CA PHE A 89 29.35 7.30 16.06
C PHE A 89 28.14 6.35 15.90
N TRP A 90 27.03 6.64 16.58
CA TRP A 90 25.82 5.82 16.50
C TRP A 90 25.18 5.83 15.10
N PRO A 91 24.95 6.98 14.46
CA PRO A 91 24.51 7.03 13.06
C PRO A 91 25.50 6.38 12.09
N ALA A 92 26.81 6.51 12.31
CA ALA A 92 27.82 5.81 11.50
C ALA A 92 27.75 4.29 11.65
N PHE A 93 27.51 3.79 12.86
CA PHE A 93 27.25 2.37 13.10
C PHE A 93 25.94 1.91 12.45
N ILE A 94 24.87 2.70 12.52
CA ILE A 94 23.60 2.40 11.83
C ILE A 94 23.80 2.38 10.33
N ARG A 95 24.53 3.33 9.72
CA ARG A 95 24.91 3.24 8.30
C ARG A 95 25.71 1.97 8.01
N ALA A 96 26.71 1.68 8.84
CA ALA A 96 27.57 0.51 8.68
C ALA A 96 26.89 -0.83 9.03
N THR A 97 25.62 -0.86 9.45
CA THR A 97 24.92 -2.12 9.78
C THR A 97 23.52 -2.23 9.15
N TYR A 98 22.89 -1.10 8.86
CA TYR A 98 21.46 -0.97 8.55
C TYR A 98 21.17 -0.06 7.33
N THR A 99 21.59 1.22 7.30
CA THR A 99 21.26 2.21 6.22
C THR A 99 22.39 2.48 5.20
N GLY A 100 23.34 1.57 5.01
CA GLY A 100 24.51 1.79 4.14
C GLY A 100 24.70 0.76 3.03
N GLY A 101 23.65 0.02 2.66
CA GLY A 101 23.72 -0.95 1.57
C GLY A 101 24.41 -2.28 1.92
N LEU A 102 24.57 -2.61 3.19
CA LEU A 102 25.03 -3.94 3.63
C LEU A 102 23.95 -5.02 3.44
N LYS A 103 24.39 -6.28 3.30
CA LYS A 103 23.54 -7.46 3.10
C LYS A 103 22.39 -7.58 4.11
N LEU A 104 22.50 -6.98 5.30
CA LEU A 104 21.52 -7.12 6.37
C LEU A 104 20.18 -6.41 6.07
N GLN A 105 20.19 -5.20 5.51
CA GLN A 105 18.94 -4.53 5.08
C GLN A 105 18.25 -5.35 3.99
N ARG A 106 19.02 -5.81 2.99
CA ARG A 106 18.51 -6.71 1.94
C ARG A 106 17.97 -8.03 2.50
N LEU A 107 18.59 -8.53 3.56
CA LEU A 107 18.16 -9.76 4.23
C LEU A 107 16.88 -9.57 5.05
N ILE A 108 16.66 -8.40 5.66
CA ILE A 108 15.51 -8.15 6.54
C ILE A 108 14.31 -7.59 5.76
N TYR A 109 14.54 -6.62 4.87
CA TYR A 109 13.51 -5.85 4.19
C TYR A 109 13.40 -6.18 2.70
N GLY A 110 14.35 -6.90 2.12
CA GLY A 110 14.36 -7.18 0.68
C GLY A 110 15.11 -6.11 -0.12
N PRO A 111 15.03 -6.16 -1.45
CA PRO A 111 15.78 -5.27 -2.34
C PRO A 111 15.12 -3.89 -2.35
N GLY A 112 15.73 -2.93 -1.68
CA GLY A 112 15.27 -1.54 -1.66
C GLY A 112 14.32 -1.22 -0.52
N ASP A 113 13.92 0.03 -0.46
CA ASP A 113 12.92 0.55 0.46
C ASP A 113 11.62 0.86 -0.29
N VAL A 114 10.48 0.76 0.38
CA VAL A 114 9.15 0.79 -0.25
C VAL A 114 8.23 1.63 0.61
N GLU A 115 7.80 2.74 0.04
CA GLU A 115 6.87 3.68 0.66
C GLU A 115 5.56 3.72 -0.14
N VAL A 116 4.42 3.97 0.52
CA VAL A 116 3.11 3.84 -0.11
C VAL A 116 2.28 5.13 -0.02
N VAL A 117 1.58 5.45 -1.12
CA VAL A 117 0.49 6.42 -1.17
C VAL A 117 -0.79 5.70 -1.58
N PHE A 118 -1.79 5.72 -0.71
CA PHE A 118 -3.08 5.07 -0.92
C PHE A 118 -4.17 6.10 -1.24
N LEU A 119 -4.88 5.89 -2.34
CA LEU A 119 -6.02 6.68 -2.78
C LEU A 119 -7.31 5.86 -2.72
N THR A 120 -8.37 6.47 -2.22
CA THR A 120 -9.75 6.00 -2.44
C THR A 120 -10.41 6.93 -3.45
N VAL A 121 -10.89 6.36 -4.54
CA VAL A 121 -11.56 7.07 -5.63
C VAL A 121 -13.02 6.63 -5.70
N ALA A 122 -13.96 7.57 -5.74
CA ALA A 122 -15.35 7.31 -6.09
C ALA A 122 -15.46 7.13 -7.61
N LEU A 123 -15.98 5.99 -8.06
CA LEU A 123 -15.94 5.58 -9.48
C LEU A 123 -16.99 6.25 -10.39
N PRO A 124 -18.19 6.65 -9.94
CA PRO A 124 -19.09 7.41 -10.82
C PRO A 124 -18.56 8.81 -11.15
N GLU A 125 -17.91 9.47 -10.19
CA GLU A 125 -17.41 10.84 -10.33
C GLU A 125 -15.93 10.92 -10.70
N GLU A 126 -15.23 9.78 -10.68
CA GLU A 126 -13.76 9.68 -10.77
C GLU A 126 -13.07 10.73 -9.90
N LYS A 127 -13.51 10.81 -8.64
CA LYS A 127 -13.05 11.79 -7.66
C LYS A 127 -12.30 11.12 -6.53
N ILE A 128 -11.13 11.62 -6.19
CA ILE A 128 -10.40 11.19 -5.00
C ILE A 128 -11.17 11.68 -3.76
N ILE A 129 -11.62 10.77 -2.92
CA ILE A 129 -12.37 11.05 -1.69
C ILE A 129 -11.53 10.83 -0.43
N ARG A 130 -10.39 10.14 -0.55
CA ARG A 130 -9.44 9.97 0.56
C ARG A 130 -8.04 9.71 0.04
N ILE A 131 -7.04 10.24 0.74
CA ILE A 131 -5.61 9.93 0.55
C ILE A 131 -5.06 9.48 1.90
N ASN A 132 -4.27 8.41 1.92
CA ASN A 132 -3.53 7.98 3.10
C ASN A 132 -2.06 7.82 2.72
N TYR A 133 -1.16 8.31 3.57
CA TYR A 133 0.28 8.21 3.39
C TYR A 133 0.98 8.50 4.72
N GLU A 134 2.27 8.18 4.82
CA GLU A 134 3.08 8.54 5.97
C GLU A 134 3.90 9.83 5.73
N THR A 135 3.92 10.69 6.75
CA THR A 135 4.76 11.90 6.79
C THR A 135 5.79 11.83 7.90
N ALA A 136 6.80 12.69 7.83
CA ALA A 136 7.86 12.76 8.84
C ALA A 136 7.63 13.89 9.85
N THR A 137 7.88 13.58 11.12
CA THR A 137 8.28 14.57 12.12
C THR A 137 9.66 14.19 12.68
N TYR A 138 10.27 15.09 13.45
CA TYR A 138 11.60 14.85 14.04
C TYR A 138 11.53 15.02 15.56
N ASP A 139 12.16 14.09 16.29
CA ASP A 139 12.29 14.18 17.74
C ASP A 139 13.43 15.14 18.16
N ALA A 140 13.61 15.32 19.47
CA ALA A 140 14.67 16.18 20.02
C ALA A 140 16.11 15.74 19.67
N LYS A 141 16.29 14.52 19.13
CA LYS A 141 17.57 13.95 18.69
C LYS A 141 17.67 13.92 17.15
N ASN A 142 16.76 14.60 16.46
CA ASN A 142 16.62 14.56 14.99
C ASN A 142 16.43 13.14 14.45
N ALA A 143 15.81 12.24 15.21
CA ALA A 143 15.33 10.96 14.67
C ALA A 143 14.01 11.19 13.95
N VAL A 144 13.85 10.56 12.78
CA VAL A 144 12.61 10.59 12.00
C VAL A 144 11.55 9.77 12.73
N GLN A 145 10.36 10.33 12.82
CA GLN A 145 9.15 9.67 13.31
C GLN A 145 8.14 9.59 12.18
N HIS A 146 7.61 8.39 11.95
CA HIS A 146 6.55 8.14 10.98
C HIS A 146 5.22 8.58 11.58
N VAL A 147 4.49 9.42 10.85
CA VAL A 147 3.17 9.91 11.24
C VAL A 147 2.18 9.59 10.12
N PRO A 148 1.24 8.65 10.35
CA PRO A 148 0.22 8.36 9.36
C PRO A 148 -0.71 9.56 9.20
N LEU A 149 -0.98 9.94 7.96
CA LEU A 149 -1.90 11.00 7.60
C LEU A 149 -3.05 10.46 6.76
N VAL A 150 -4.23 11.03 7.01
CA VAL A 150 -5.44 10.82 6.22
C VAL A 150 -5.95 12.18 5.77
N VAL A 151 -6.02 12.39 4.46
CA VAL A 151 -6.61 13.57 3.84
C VAL A 151 -7.98 13.19 3.32
N GLU A 152 -9.02 13.78 3.91
CA GLU A 152 -10.41 13.53 3.51
C GLU A 152 -10.80 14.42 2.32
N GLU A 153 -11.84 14.02 1.60
CA GLU A 153 -12.32 14.62 0.34
C GLU A 153 -12.27 16.16 0.29
N LYS A 154 -12.69 16.83 1.37
CA LYS A 154 -12.77 18.30 1.45
C LYS A 154 -11.39 18.99 1.41
N ASP A 155 -10.34 18.27 1.80
CA ASP A 155 -8.97 18.74 1.93
C ASP A 155 -8.07 18.20 0.81
N VAL A 156 -8.61 17.37 -0.09
CA VAL A 156 -7.89 16.88 -1.28
C VAL A 156 -7.64 18.04 -2.25
N PRO A 157 -6.40 18.24 -2.74
CA PRO A 157 -6.11 19.24 -3.76
C PRO A 157 -6.97 19.05 -5.01
N ALA A 158 -7.53 20.15 -5.54
CA ALA A 158 -8.45 20.09 -6.69
C ALA A 158 -7.79 19.70 -8.02
N GLY A 159 -6.46 19.79 -8.11
CA GLY A 159 -5.70 19.56 -9.34
C GLY A 159 -5.03 18.19 -9.38
N LEU A 160 -4.97 17.61 -10.58
CA LEU A 160 -4.13 16.45 -10.89
C LEU A 160 -2.94 16.85 -11.79
N PRO A 161 -1.81 16.13 -11.71
CA PRO A 161 -1.53 15.04 -10.79
C PRO A 161 -1.33 15.53 -9.34
N LEU A 162 -1.57 14.67 -8.36
CA LEU A 162 -1.20 14.96 -6.97
C LEU A 162 0.32 15.12 -6.86
N HIS A 163 0.78 16.09 -6.09
CA HIS A 163 2.20 16.38 -5.90
C HIS A 163 2.63 16.01 -4.47
N PHE A 164 3.52 15.03 -4.36
CA PHE A 164 4.16 14.66 -3.11
C PHE A 164 5.62 15.10 -3.09
N ARG A 165 5.99 15.87 -2.07
CA ARG A 165 7.40 16.16 -1.77
C ARG A 165 7.93 15.10 -0.81
N VAL A 166 9.08 14.54 -1.12
CA VAL A 166 9.82 13.66 -0.20
C VAL A 166 10.62 14.55 0.74
N ILE A 167 10.35 14.42 2.04
CA ILE A 167 10.79 15.38 3.09
C ILE A 167 11.71 14.76 4.15
N SER A 168 12.07 13.49 4.00
CA SER A 168 12.98 12.81 4.92
C SER A 168 13.88 11.84 4.18
N TRP A 169 15.01 11.50 4.82
CA TRP A 169 15.94 10.48 4.32
C TRP A 169 15.40 9.04 4.45
N ASN A 170 14.30 8.85 5.19
CA ASN A 170 13.46 7.64 5.20
C ASN A 170 12.32 7.74 4.16
N HIS A 171 12.45 8.59 3.14
CA HIS A 171 11.53 8.68 2.01
C HIS A 171 10.06 9.04 2.32
N LEU A 172 9.76 9.51 3.52
CA LEU A 172 8.42 9.98 3.89
C LEU A 172 7.96 11.21 3.12
N PHE A 173 6.65 11.33 2.94
CA PHE A 173 6.03 12.29 2.02
C PHE A 173 5.37 13.47 2.71
N LYS A 174 5.17 14.53 1.93
CA LYS A 174 4.27 15.64 2.22
C LYS A 174 3.47 15.95 0.97
N LEU A 175 2.14 15.93 1.07
CA LEU A 175 1.26 16.37 0.00
C LEU A 175 1.35 17.90 -0.12
N GLU A 176 1.73 18.39 -1.30
CA GLU A 176 1.82 19.81 -1.61
C GLU A 176 0.64 20.25 -2.49
N PRO A 177 -0.07 21.34 -2.14
CA PRO A 177 -1.21 21.81 -2.92
C PRO A 177 -0.79 22.53 -4.21
N ALA A 178 0.45 23.03 -4.26
CA ALA A 178 1.02 23.73 -5.40
C ALA A 178 1.85 22.77 -6.27
N PRO A 179 1.98 23.05 -7.58
CA PRO A 179 2.89 22.27 -8.43
C PRO A 179 4.35 22.41 -7.98
N PRO A 180 5.23 21.49 -8.44
CA PRO A 180 6.68 21.59 -8.22
C PRO A 180 7.25 22.96 -8.58
N VAL A 181 8.26 23.39 -7.82
CA VAL A 181 8.99 24.63 -8.12
C VAL A 181 9.77 24.46 -9.43
N PRO A 182 9.80 25.46 -10.33
CA PRO A 182 10.59 25.38 -11.55
C PRO A 182 12.06 25.05 -11.27
N GLY A 183 12.58 24.02 -11.93
CA GLY A 183 13.98 23.57 -11.80
C GLY A 183 14.21 22.47 -10.75
N GLU A 184 13.22 22.15 -9.92
CA GLU A 184 13.27 20.98 -9.04
C GLU A 184 13.11 19.69 -9.87
N PRO A 185 13.92 18.64 -9.64
CA PRO A 185 13.71 17.35 -10.28
C PRO A 185 12.32 16.80 -9.97
N VAL A 186 11.55 16.50 -11.02
CA VAL A 186 10.22 15.91 -10.91
C VAL A 186 10.28 14.47 -11.41
N TYR A 187 9.94 13.54 -10.54
CA TYR A 187 9.86 12.12 -10.84
C TYR A 187 8.44 11.78 -11.29
N ARG A 188 8.33 11.32 -12.54
CA ARG A 188 7.10 10.84 -13.16
C ARG A 188 7.33 9.42 -13.59
N PHE A 189 6.58 8.50 -13.01
CA PHE A 189 6.69 7.08 -13.32
C PHE A 189 5.55 6.67 -14.23
N THR A 190 5.78 5.67 -15.06
CA THR A 190 4.67 4.88 -15.63
C THR A 190 4.37 3.78 -14.59
N PRO A 191 3.22 3.80 -13.92
CA PRO A 191 2.93 2.86 -12.85
C PRO A 191 2.79 1.44 -13.40
N GLU A 192 3.55 0.51 -12.85
CA GLU A 192 3.54 -0.90 -13.25
C GLU A 192 2.78 -1.75 -12.21
N PRO A 193 2.09 -2.84 -12.61
CA PRO A 193 1.46 -3.75 -11.65
C PRO A 193 2.44 -4.28 -10.60
N PHE A 194 2.06 -4.22 -9.32
CA PHE A 194 2.82 -4.83 -8.24
C PHE A 194 2.45 -6.31 -8.12
N THR A 195 2.98 -7.12 -9.04
CA THR A 195 2.66 -8.55 -9.18
C THR A 195 2.95 -9.34 -7.89
N ASP A 196 2.42 -10.56 -7.75
CA ASP A 196 2.71 -11.40 -6.57
C ASP A 196 4.18 -11.82 -6.52
N GLU A 197 4.86 -11.96 -7.66
CA GLU A 197 6.30 -12.19 -7.72
C GLU A 197 7.06 -10.98 -7.16
N LEU A 198 6.68 -9.77 -7.58
CA LEU A 198 7.28 -8.54 -7.06
C LEU A 198 6.95 -8.35 -5.58
N TRP A 199 5.71 -8.59 -5.16
CA TRP A 199 5.30 -8.48 -3.75
C TRP A 199 6.13 -9.38 -2.84
N SER A 200 6.38 -10.61 -3.30
CA SER A 200 7.27 -11.56 -2.64
C SER A 200 8.73 -11.10 -2.69
N HIS A 201 9.19 -10.56 -3.82
CA HIS A 201 10.55 -10.05 -4.02
C HIS A 201 10.88 -8.92 -3.03
N TYR A 202 9.99 -7.93 -2.90
CA TYR A 202 10.10 -6.80 -1.97
C TYR A 202 9.70 -7.14 -0.52
N ARG A 203 9.26 -8.38 -0.28
CA ARG A 203 8.90 -8.91 1.05
C ARG A 203 7.87 -8.05 1.77
N MET A 204 6.86 -7.60 1.01
CA MET A 204 5.77 -6.78 1.55
C MET A 204 5.07 -7.48 2.71
N THR A 205 4.79 -8.78 2.55
CA THR A 205 4.35 -9.65 3.65
C THR A 205 5.36 -10.76 3.95
N LYS A 206 5.51 -11.09 5.23
CA LYS A 206 6.47 -12.06 5.75
C LYS A 206 5.74 -13.27 6.32
N LYS A 207 6.21 -14.46 5.96
CA LYS A 207 5.61 -15.73 6.44
C LYS A 207 5.63 -15.87 7.96
N ILE A 208 6.65 -15.32 8.60
CA ILE A 208 6.82 -15.32 10.05
C ILE A 208 7.15 -13.89 10.45
N GLN A 209 6.23 -13.26 11.18
CA GLN A 209 6.50 -11.97 11.79
C GLN A 209 7.18 -12.16 13.14
N THR A 210 8.22 -11.37 13.40
CA THR A 210 8.89 -11.28 14.71
C THR A 210 9.09 -9.81 15.05
N PRO A 211 9.46 -9.45 16.30
CA PRO A 211 9.75 -8.05 16.64
C PRO A 211 10.83 -7.38 15.77
N LEU A 212 11.69 -8.18 15.10
CA LEU A 212 12.74 -7.71 14.20
C LEU A 212 12.38 -7.89 12.71
N SER A 213 11.17 -8.36 12.43
CA SER A 213 10.75 -8.75 11.10
C SER A 213 9.23 -8.63 10.98
N LEU A 214 8.76 -7.40 10.81
CA LEU A 214 7.35 -7.10 10.53
C LEU A 214 7.11 -7.00 9.03
N ASP A 215 5.85 -7.06 8.62
CA ASP A 215 5.43 -6.71 7.27
C ASP A 215 5.75 -5.24 6.99
N ARG A 216 5.90 -4.91 5.71
CA ARG A 216 6.02 -3.51 5.28
C ARG A 216 4.65 -2.83 5.37
N ASP A 217 4.66 -1.51 5.45
CA ASP A 217 3.40 -0.78 5.45
C ASP A 217 2.67 -0.98 4.12
N HIS A 218 1.40 -1.39 4.22
CA HIS A 218 0.46 -1.51 3.12
C HIS A 218 -0.97 -1.60 3.69
N PRO A 219 -1.99 -1.07 3.00
CA PRO A 219 -3.37 -1.23 3.42
C PRO A 219 -3.85 -2.68 3.36
N ALA A 220 -4.63 -3.09 4.36
CA ALA A 220 -5.09 -4.47 4.55
C ALA A 220 -5.86 -5.08 3.37
N TRP A 221 -6.46 -4.26 2.50
CA TRP A 221 -7.17 -4.75 1.31
C TRP A 221 -6.20 -5.32 0.26
N GLU A 222 -4.91 -5.01 0.30
CA GLU A 222 -3.92 -5.53 -0.64
C GLU A 222 -3.57 -7.01 -0.42
N ASP A 223 -3.92 -7.56 0.75
CA ASP A 223 -3.86 -8.99 1.02
C ASP A 223 -5.12 -9.74 0.56
N SER A 224 -6.20 -9.00 0.25
CA SER A 224 -7.49 -9.57 -0.13
C SER A 224 -7.39 -10.42 -1.41
N PRO A 225 -8.15 -11.52 -1.52
CA PRO A 225 -8.30 -12.23 -2.79
C PRO A 225 -8.97 -11.39 -3.88
N ASP A 226 -9.67 -10.30 -3.54
CA ASP A 226 -10.48 -9.49 -4.45
C ASP A 226 -9.68 -8.35 -5.13
N LEU A 227 -8.37 -8.55 -5.33
CA LEU A 227 -7.53 -7.59 -6.04
C LEU A 227 -7.93 -7.49 -7.51
N CYS A 228 -8.07 -6.25 -7.99
CA CYS A 228 -8.14 -5.94 -9.41
C CYS A 228 -6.79 -6.14 -10.10
N CYS A 229 -5.69 -5.78 -9.44
CA CYS A 229 -4.36 -5.86 -10.02
C CYS A 229 -3.27 -6.11 -8.96
N PRO A 230 -2.34 -7.07 -9.21
CA PRO A 230 -2.43 -8.09 -10.26
C PRO A 230 -3.68 -8.95 -10.06
N ARG A 231 -4.34 -9.38 -11.15
CA ARG A 231 -5.43 -10.36 -11.01
C ARG A 231 -4.83 -11.63 -10.41
N ARG A 232 -5.28 -12.04 -9.23
CA ARG A 232 -4.82 -13.32 -8.67
C ARG A 232 -5.32 -14.45 -9.57
N PRO A 233 -4.46 -15.40 -9.97
CA PRO A 233 -4.92 -16.57 -10.71
C PRO A 233 -5.97 -17.31 -9.89
N GLU A 234 -7.08 -17.65 -10.55
CA GLU A 234 -8.13 -18.49 -9.95
C GLU A 234 -7.49 -19.77 -9.39
N GLY A 235 -7.64 -20.00 -8.08
CA GLY A 235 -7.22 -21.26 -7.44
C GLY A 235 -6.00 -21.18 -6.51
N THR A 236 -5.38 -20.02 -6.33
CA THR A 236 -4.27 -19.88 -5.36
C THR A 236 -4.82 -19.67 -3.93
N LEU A 237 -5.22 -20.76 -3.27
CA LEU A 237 -5.47 -20.78 -1.82
C LEU A 237 -4.12 -20.81 -1.09
N ARG A 238 -3.94 -19.94 -0.08
CA ARG A 238 -2.85 -20.04 0.89
C ARG A 238 -3.15 -21.10 1.94
#